data_AF-A0AA38WXN8-F1
#
_entry.id   AF-A0AA38WXN8-F1
#
_cell.length_a   1.000
_cell.length_b   1.000
_cell.length_c   1.000
_cell.angle_alpha   90.00
_cell.angle_beta   90.00
_cell.angle_gamma   90.00
#
_symmetry.space_group_name_H-M   'P 1'
#
loop_
_entity.id
_entity.type
_entity.pdbx_description
1 polymer ?
#
loop_
_entity_poly.entity_id
_entity_poly.type
_entity_poly.pdbx_seq_one_letter_code
_entity_poly.pdbx_strand_id
1 'polypeptide(L)'
;MRPTPALRLQAARILRAGHGPDPKNGVYMGGWGNLGSQTQKNIITYAVSPNRLNPTSHILSLAVFNTFRRTRNQILYWVPPLLIAYLAMDWAIERNEYLNSKPGREEYADSE
;
A
#
# COMPACT_ATOMS: atom_id res chain seq x y z
N MET A 1 -17.04 42.64 8.89
CA MET A 1 -15.64 42.31 8.54
C MET A 1 -15.57 41.86 7.09
N ARG A 2 -14.73 42.48 6.25
CA ARG A 2 -14.53 42.00 4.87
C ARG A 2 -13.45 40.90 4.91
N PRO A 3 -13.72 39.68 4.43
CA PRO A 3 -12.70 38.63 4.42
C PRO A 3 -11.52 39.06 3.54
N THR A 4 -10.30 38.82 4.04
CA THR A 4 -9.05 39.16 3.33
C THR A 4 -8.96 38.40 2.00
N PRO A 5 -8.22 38.93 1.00
CA PRO A 5 -8.09 38.30 -0.32
C PRO A 5 -7.63 36.83 -0.25
N ALA A 6 -6.75 36.50 0.69
CA ALA A 6 -6.28 35.14 0.96
C ALA A 6 -7.42 34.19 1.38
N LEU A 7 -8.37 34.66 2.19
CA LEU A 7 -9.50 33.86 2.66
C LEU A 7 -10.54 33.64 1.56
N ARG A 8 -10.73 34.64 0.68
CA ARG A 8 -11.59 34.53 -0.53
C ARG A 8 -11.02 33.52 -1.54
N LEU A 9 -9.71 33.48 -1.69
CA LEU A 9 -9.01 32.52 -2.56
C LEU A 9 -9.19 31.07 -2.07
N GLN A 10 -9.20 30.83 -0.76
CA GLN A 10 -9.46 29.50 -0.20
C GLN A 10 -10.90 29.04 -0.40
N ALA A 11 -11.89 29.92 -0.18
CA ALA A 11 -13.30 29.58 -0.33
C ALA A 11 -13.68 29.27 -1.80
N ALA A 12 -13.07 29.94 -2.77
CA ALA A 12 -13.28 29.68 -4.20
C ALA A 12 -12.44 28.51 -4.76
N ARG A 13 -11.57 27.89 -3.95
CA ARG A 13 -10.66 26.83 -4.37
C ARG A 13 -11.39 25.57 -4.86
N ILE A 14 -12.50 25.22 -4.22
CA ILE A 14 -13.34 24.07 -4.60
C ILE A 14 -13.98 24.27 -5.99
N LEU A 15 -14.34 25.52 -6.32
CA LEU A 15 -14.93 25.86 -7.62
C LEU A 15 -13.89 25.88 -8.76
N ARG A 16 -12.59 25.88 -8.44
CA ARG A 16 -11.47 25.87 -9.40
C ARG A 16 -10.92 24.46 -9.69
N ALA A 17 -11.51 23.42 -9.11
CA ALA A 17 -11.06 22.04 -9.26
C ALA A 17 -11.50 21.36 -10.58
N GLY A 18 -12.12 22.10 -11.51
CA GLY A 18 -12.70 21.54 -12.74
C GLY A 18 -11.87 21.71 -14.01
N HIS A 19 -10.76 22.45 -13.97
CA HIS A 19 -10.03 22.86 -15.17
C HIS A 19 -8.52 22.64 -15.01
N GLY A 20 -8.06 21.50 -15.52
CA GLY A 20 -6.64 21.16 -15.65
C GLY A 20 -5.87 21.10 -14.32
N PRO A 21 -4.58 20.77 -14.40
CA PRO A 21 -3.67 20.83 -13.25
C PRO A 21 -3.38 22.30 -12.94
N ASP A 22 -3.72 22.71 -11.73
CA ASP A 22 -3.37 24.00 -11.15
C ASP A 22 -2.62 23.77 -9.83
N PRO A 23 -1.28 23.63 -9.88
CA PRO A 23 -0.46 23.41 -8.70
C PRO A 23 -0.59 24.53 -7.66
N LYS A 24 -0.90 25.77 -8.08
CA LYS A 24 -1.05 26.91 -7.17
C LYS A 24 -2.31 26.79 -6.31
N ASN A 25 -3.34 26.13 -6.84
CA ASN A 25 -4.56 25.79 -6.11
C ASN A 25 -4.56 24.34 -5.60
N GLY A 26 -3.41 23.65 -5.67
CA GLY A 26 -3.20 22.28 -5.21
C GLY A 26 -3.97 21.21 -6.01
N VAL A 27 -4.28 21.49 -7.27
CA VAL A 27 -4.83 20.52 -8.22
C VAL A 27 -3.66 20.00 -9.06
N TYR A 28 -3.19 18.78 -8.79
CA TYR A 28 -2.00 18.22 -9.46
C TYR A 28 -2.32 17.27 -10.62
N MET A 29 -3.61 17.02 -10.87
CA MET A 29 -4.08 16.09 -11.90
C MET A 29 -5.25 16.73 -12.63
N GLY A 30 -5.18 16.78 -13.96
CA GLY A 30 -6.30 17.19 -14.81
C GLY A 30 -6.94 16.02 -15.56
N GLY A 31 -7.81 16.32 -16.51
CA GLY A 31 -8.53 15.33 -17.32
C GLY A 31 -7.77 14.90 -18.58
N TRP A 32 -8.44 14.10 -19.41
CA TRP A 32 -7.91 13.70 -20.73
C TRP A 32 -7.54 14.91 -21.58
N GLY A 33 -6.36 14.87 -22.20
CA GLY A 33 -5.81 15.99 -22.98
C GLY A 33 -5.09 17.05 -22.14
N ASN A 34 -5.24 17.07 -20.82
CA ASN A 34 -4.53 17.98 -19.92
C ASN A 34 -4.26 17.31 -18.56
N LEU A 35 -3.52 16.21 -18.57
CA LEU A 35 -3.30 15.38 -17.37
C LEU A 35 -2.40 16.08 -16.32
N GLY A 36 -1.52 16.99 -16.76
CA GLY A 36 -0.49 17.61 -15.91
C GLY A 36 0.83 16.85 -15.81
N SER A 37 0.99 15.81 -16.63
CA SER A 37 2.28 15.16 -16.85
C SER A 37 3.27 16.11 -17.53
N GLN A 38 4.56 15.82 -17.36
CA GLN A 38 5.61 16.36 -18.22
C GLN A 38 5.29 16.12 -19.70
N THR A 39 5.76 17.03 -20.56
CA THR A 39 5.56 16.93 -22.01
C THR A 39 6.27 15.70 -22.55
N GLN A 40 5.55 14.88 -23.31
CA GLN A 40 6.06 13.66 -23.92
C GLN A 40 6.19 13.88 -25.43
N LYS A 41 7.37 13.63 -25.99
CA LYS A 41 7.63 13.72 -27.44
C LYS A 41 8.42 12.49 -27.87
N ASN A 42 8.14 11.98 -29.08
CA ASN A 42 8.87 10.86 -29.71
C ASN A 42 8.79 9.51 -28.97
N ILE A 43 7.71 9.25 -28.20
CA ILE A 43 7.43 7.95 -27.61
C ILE A 43 6.40 7.24 -28.48
N ILE A 44 6.77 6.10 -29.06
CA ILE A 44 5.88 5.31 -29.93
C ILE A 44 5.50 4.02 -29.20
N THR A 45 4.21 3.84 -28.96
CA THR A 45 3.66 2.66 -28.27
C THR A 45 2.89 1.79 -29.26
N TYR A 46 3.23 0.51 -29.32
CA TYR A 46 2.53 -0.47 -30.14
C TYR A 46 1.65 -1.37 -29.27
N ALA A 47 0.48 -1.72 -29.76
CA ALA A 47 -0.44 -2.64 -29.11
C ALA A 47 -1.13 -3.54 -30.15
N VAL A 48 -1.48 -4.75 -29.74
CA VAL A 48 -2.25 -5.72 -30.54
C VAL A 48 -3.66 -5.82 -29.96
N SER A 49 -4.68 -5.95 -30.82
CA SER A 49 -6.06 -6.14 -30.37
C SER A 49 -6.18 -7.38 -29.46
N PRO A 50 -6.85 -7.28 -28.29
CA PRO A 50 -7.02 -8.41 -27.37
C PRO A 50 -7.69 -9.64 -28.01
N ASN A 51 -8.58 -9.43 -28.98
CA ASN A 51 -9.27 -10.51 -29.70
C ASN A 51 -8.33 -11.36 -30.57
N ARG A 52 -7.09 -10.91 -30.77
CA ARG A 52 -6.05 -11.61 -31.56
C ARG A 52 -5.01 -12.29 -30.65
N LEU A 53 -5.13 -12.16 -29.34
CA LEU A 53 -4.22 -12.75 -28.36
C LEU A 53 -4.91 -13.91 -27.65
N ASN A 54 -4.12 -14.90 -27.23
CA ASN A 54 -4.59 -15.91 -26.29
C ASN A 54 -4.37 -15.39 -24.85
N PRO A 55 -5.44 -15.07 -24.09
CA PRO A 55 -5.33 -14.45 -22.77
C PRO A 55 -4.68 -15.36 -21.72
N THR A 56 -4.68 -16.68 -21.92
CA THR A 56 -4.13 -17.65 -20.96
C THR A 56 -2.78 -18.23 -21.38
N SER A 57 -2.26 -17.80 -22.53
CA SER A 57 -0.95 -18.24 -23.00
C SER A 57 0.14 -17.95 -21.96
N HIS A 58 0.97 -18.96 -21.68
CA HIS A 58 2.12 -18.89 -20.78
C HIS A 58 1.84 -18.44 -19.33
N ILE A 59 0.57 -18.42 -18.88
CA ILE A 59 0.25 -18.04 -17.49
C ILE A 59 1.03 -18.91 -16.51
N LEU A 60 1.01 -20.23 -16.65
CA LEU A 60 1.66 -21.12 -15.69
C LEU A 60 3.18 -20.98 -15.71
N SER A 61 3.79 -21.03 -16.90
CA SER A 61 5.25 -20.92 -17.05
C SER A 61 5.77 -19.55 -16.58
N LEU A 62 5.06 -18.46 -16.86
CA LEU A 62 5.52 -17.12 -16.48
C LEU A 62 5.16 -16.79 -15.03
N ALA A 63 3.95 -17.13 -14.58
CA ALA A 63 3.49 -16.75 -13.24
C ALA A 63 4.29 -17.45 -12.15
N VAL A 64 4.62 -18.74 -12.29
CA VAL A 64 5.35 -19.47 -11.25
C VAL A 64 6.74 -18.87 -11.04
N PHE A 65 7.55 -18.73 -12.09
CA PHE A 65 8.90 -18.20 -11.96
C PHE A 65 8.93 -16.71 -11.60
N ASN A 66 8.02 -15.91 -12.16
CA ASN A 66 7.94 -14.48 -11.84
C ASN A 66 7.47 -14.25 -10.40
N THR A 67 6.49 -15.03 -9.92
CA THR A 67 6.03 -14.95 -8.53
C THR A 67 7.15 -15.31 -7.58
N PHE A 68 7.85 -16.43 -7.80
CA PHE A 68 9.00 -16.79 -6.96
C PHE A 68 10.08 -15.71 -6.94
N ARG A 69 10.47 -15.17 -8.11
CA ARG A 69 11.45 -14.09 -8.22
C ARG A 69 11.02 -12.81 -7.48
N ARG A 70 9.72 -12.48 -7.50
CA ARG A 70 9.20 -11.31 -6.77
C ARG A 70 9.17 -11.56 -5.27
N THR A 71 8.68 -12.73 -4.84
CA THR A 71 8.57 -13.10 -3.43
C THR A 71 9.94 -13.17 -2.77
N ARG A 72 10.93 -13.82 -3.38
CA ARG A 72 12.28 -13.96 -2.79
C ARG A 72 12.95 -12.60 -2.53
N ASN A 73 12.67 -11.59 -3.35
CA ASN A 73 13.26 -10.25 -3.19
C ASN A 73 12.61 -9.46 -2.04
N GLN A 74 11.43 -9.89 -1.58
CA GLN A 74 10.66 -9.21 -0.53
C GLN A 74 10.56 -10.02 0.76
N ILE A 75 10.90 -11.32 0.71
CA ILE A 75 10.66 -12.27 1.79
C ILE A 75 11.27 -11.82 3.12
N LEU A 76 12.44 -11.20 3.09
CA LEU A 76 13.15 -10.74 4.29
C LEU A 76 12.55 -9.48 4.93
N TYR A 77 11.67 -8.76 4.24
CA TYR A 77 11.02 -7.58 4.83
C TYR A 77 9.82 -7.95 5.70
N TRP A 78 9.12 -9.03 5.38
CA TRP A 78 7.88 -9.40 6.05
C TRP A 78 7.96 -10.74 6.80
N VAL A 79 8.78 -11.71 6.36
CA VAL A 79 8.90 -12.99 7.07
C VAL A 79 9.50 -12.82 8.46
N PRO A 80 10.64 -12.12 8.66
CA PRO A 80 11.23 -11.97 9.99
C PRO A 80 10.27 -11.36 11.03
N PRO A 81 9.59 -10.22 10.78
CA PRO A 81 8.67 -9.69 11.77
C PRO A 81 7.46 -10.60 12.02
N LEU A 82 6.93 -11.30 11.01
CA LEU A 82 5.84 -12.26 11.23
C LEU A 82 6.29 -13.47 12.04
N LEU A 83 7.49 -13.98 11.78
CA LEU A 83 8.05 -15.11 12.52
C LEU A 83 8.27 -14.72 13.99
N ILE A 84 8.84 -13.55 14.25
CA ILE A 84 9.03 -13.04 15.62
C ILE A 84 7.68 -12.88 16.32
N ALA A 85 6.68 -12.29 15.65
CA ALA A 85 5.34 -12.13 16.22
C ALA A 85 4.69 -13.47 16.55
N TYR A 86 4.84 -14.46 15.67
CA TYR A 86 4.32 -15.81 15.90
C TYR A 86 4.97 -16.48 17.12
N LEU A 87 6.30 -16.45 17.21
CA LEU A 87 7.03 -17.02 18.34
C LEU A 87 6.73 -16.30 19.67
N ALA A 88 6.61 -14.97 19.64
CA ALA A 88 6.25 -14.21 20.83
C ALA A 88 4.82 -14.49 21.30
N MET A 89 3.89 -14.69 20.36
CA MET A 89 2.52 -15.07 20.67
C MET A 89 2.44 -16.47 21.27
N ASP A 90 3.16 -17.44 20.69
CA ASP A 90 3.23 -18.82 21.18
C ASP A 90 3.76 -18.86 22.62
N TRP A 91 4.89 -18.18 22.86
CA TRP A 91 5.44 -18.01 24.21
C TRP A 91 4.45 -17.35 25.18
N ALA A 92 3.73 -16.31 24.74
CA ALA A 92 2.76 -15.62 25.58
C ALA A 92 1.57 -16.52 25.95
N ILE A 93 1.10 -17.37 25.03
CA ILE A 93 0.03 -18.33 25.26
C ILE A 93 0.49 -19.39 26.27
N GLU A 94 1.62 -20.05 26.02
CA GLU A 94 2.16 -21.08 26.92
C GLU A 94 2.41 -20.51 28.32
N ARG A 95 2.97 -19.30 28.38
CA ARG A 95 3.22 -18.62 29.65
C ARG A 95 1.92 -18.27 30.38
N ASN A 96 0.90 -17.82 29.66
CA ASN A 96 -0.40 -17.52 30.25
C ASN A 96 -1.08 -18.78 30.81
N GLU A 97 -1.06 -19.88 30.06
CA GLU A 97 -1.60 -21.16 30.51
C GLU A 97 -0.85 -21.70 31.74
N TYR A 98 0.48 -21.60 31.74
CA TYR A 98 1.30 -22.00 32.88
C TYR A 98 0.96 -21.19 34.14
N LEU A 99 0.88 -19.87 34.05
CA LEU A 99 0.55 -19.01 35.20
C LEU A 99 -0.86 -19.30 35.77
N ASN A 100 -1.81 -19.67 34.92
CA ASN A 100 -3.16 -20.05 35.34
C ASN A 100 -3.28 -21.52 35.79
N SER A 101 -2.22 -22.31 35.65
CA SER A 101 -2.17 -23.70 36.10
C SER A 101 -1.96 -23.82 37.61
N LYS A 102 -2.18 -25.01 38.17
CA LYS A 102 -1.89 -25.31 39.58
C LYS A 102 -0.42 -25.08 39.97
N PRO A 103 0.57 -25.66 39.26
CA PRO A 103 1.98 -25.44 39.61
C PRO A 103 2.41 -23.98 39.45
N GLY A 104 1.90 -23.27 38.44
CA GLY A 104 2.19 -21.84 38.28
C GLY A 104 1.65 -20.99 39.43
N ARG A 105 0.47 -21.31 39.97
CA ARG A 105 -0.04 -20.64 41.18
C ARG A 105 0.82 -20.91 42.40
N GLU A 106 1.31 -22.13 42.59
CA GLU A 106 2.18 -22.48 43.72
C GLU A 106 3.55 -21.78 43.62
N GLU A 107 4.13 -21.68 42.42
CA GLU A 107 5.43 -21.02 42.20
C GLU A 107 5.38 -19.52 42.47
N TYR A 108 4.26 -18.85 42.19
CA TYR A 108 4.09 -17.41 42.41
C TYR A 108 3.30 -17.03 43.68
N ALA A 109 2.83 -18.02 44.46
CA ALA A 109 2.03 -17.79 45.68
C ALA A 109 2.77 -16.98 46.76
N ASP A 110 4.09 -17.12 46.86
CA ASP A 110 4.92 -16.46 47.87
C ASP A 110 5.56 -15.14 47.39
N SER A 111 5.25 -14.70 46.15
CA SER A 111 5.90 -13.56 45.50
C SER A 111 5.07 -12.27 45.47
N GLU A 112 3.95 -12.22 46.21
CA GLU A 112 3.18 -10.99 46.49
C GLU A 112 3.58 -10.33 47.82
#